data_AF-A0A250FU69-F1
#
_entry.id   AF-A0A250FU69-F1
#
_cell.length_a   1.000
_cell.length_b   1.000
_cell.length_c   1.000
_cell.angle_alpha   90.00
_cell.angle_beta   90.00
_cell.angle_gamma   90.00
#
_symmetry.space_group_name_H-M   'P 1'
#
loop_
_entity.id
_entity.type
_entity.pdbx_description
1 polymer ?
#
loop_
_entity_poly.entity_id
_entity_poly.type
_entity_poly.pdbx_seq_one_letter_code
_entity_poly.pdbx_strand_id
1 'polypeptide(L)'
;MKIKSVEILNIKGISSFKTECNLTPNKINIFVAPNGFGKTSLSKAFGYLSNSKINLAENDTHNNDRALIPQIKIEVEETTGISILSADNTNNDIKGRFNVSVINSQLKPSGTNQRYMGRSINKHFIDIEPTILLNTIPTKEKLDYKITNIRRDFGNNGKVLVNIENFLYTRNLLNRIISEVGIGKIKSSPFRNKVKTFVDEINKQSGIANIINNWIEQNVGNFLNQYSEIKNLVEIIHSYRFENNDTLGKSFLFAWQIVYLFNKKTEAQIRKICNSGNYEYFLEDTNNFLSDCNTTRFEIKAREEKGKLVVHYPKAHEISNGQRDILNFLALLLKFRANLRENTNQILIIDEVFDYLDDANLTAFQYFITNLVDEAKDKNINLFPILLTHLDPNFFNHFCFNEKKLQIHYLKEHDVKNTQNLHKLIYQRENPSIKDNLDTYFFHFHPDNTINIENDFYNLGLPKEWGKVKKFHKKIFREVEEYLDDKPYDPLAICFALRKVIEMKVYNQITDNKQKNQFLDTHKTKEKLNYAYSIGIDIPETYYLLGLIYNTSLHLKQGQDITKSLAMKLDNLTIKNMVKEIYSYIL
;
A
#
# COMPACT_ATOMS: atom_id res chain seq x y z
N MET A 1 2.82 2.49 -19.64
CA MET A 1 1.58 3.14 -19.18
C MET A 1 1.88 4.00 -17.96
N LYS A 2 1.26 5.18 -17.86
CA LYS A 2 1.20 6.03 -16.66
C LYS A 2 -0.18 6.66 -16.53
N ILE A 3 -0.63 6.95 -15.31
CA ILE A 3 -1.83 7.77 -15.07
C ILE A 3 -1.37 9.21 -14.83
N LYS A 4 -1.66 10.13 -15.75
CA LYS A 4 -1.24 11.53 -15.69
C LYS A 4 -2.04 12.31 -14.66
N SER A 5 -3.35 12.26 -14.78
CA SER A 5 -4.26 13.06 -13.98
C SER A 5 -5.52 12.29 -13.63
N VAL A 6 -6.15 12.68 -12.52
CA VAL A 6 -7.47 12.22 -12.12
C VAL A 6 -8.33 13.44 -11.83
N GLU A 7 -9.53 13.46 -12.39
CA GLU A 7 -10.55 14.48 -12.17
C GLU A 7 -11.83 13.82 -11.65
N ILE A 8 -12.44 14.42 -10.63
CA ILE A 8 -13.75 14.03 -10.11
C ILE A 8 -14.67 15.25 -10.07
N LEU A 9 -15.95 15.03 -10.38
CA LEU A 9 -16.98 16.06 -10.38
C LEU A 9 -18.21 15.57 -9.62
N ASN A 10 -18.78 16.42 -8.77
CA ASN A 10 -20.02 16.20 -8.04
C ASN A 10 -20.05 14.94 -7.15
N ILE A 11 -18.97 14.65 -6.42
CA ILE A 11 -18.85 13.49 -5.52
C ILE A 11 -18.57 13.97 -4.11
N LYS A 12 -19.46 13.59 -3.17
CA LYS A 12 -19.37 13.83 -1.71
C LYS A 12 -18.66 15.14 -1.33
N GLY A 13 -19.40 16.24 -1.29
CA GLY A 13 -18.89 17.55 -0.86
C GLY A 13 -17.91 18.23 -1.81
N ILE A 14 -17.55 17.60 -2.94
CA ILE A 14 -16.72 18.20 -4.00
C ILE A 14 -17.54 18.43 -5.26
N SER A 15 -17.55 19.67 -5.74
CA SER A 15 -18.11 20.05 -7.04
C SER A 15 -17.15 19.71 -8.18
N SER A 16 -15.88 20.08 -8.03
CA SER A 16 -14.80 19.76 -8.96
C SER A 16 -13.47 19.62 -8.24
N PHE A 17 -12.71 18.58 -8.59
CA PHE A 17 -11.36 18.36 -8.12
C PHE A 17 -10.56 17.67 -9.21
N LYS A 18 -9.42 18.26 -9.58
CA LYS A 18 -8.45 17.68 -10.50
C LYS A 18 -7.09 17.64 -9.85
N THR A 19 -6.40 16.50 -9.97
CA THR A 19 -5.02 16.35 -9.50
C THR A 19 -4.14 15.78 -10.61
N GLU A 20 -3.03 16.47 -10.89
CA GLU A 20 -1.93 15.95 -11.71
C GLU A 20 -1.04 15.09 -10.81
N CYS A 21 -0.89 13.81 -11.14
CA CYS A 21 -0.24 12.84 -10.26
C CYS A 21 0.80 11.95 -10.96
N ASN A 22 0.81 11.81 -12.28
CA ASN A 22 1.88 11.09 -13.00
C ASN A 22 2.26 9.72 -12.38
N LEU A 23 1.25 8.92 -12.02
CA LEU A 23 1.43 7.62 -11.36
C LEU A 23 2.13 6.65 -12.30
N THR A 24 3.19 6.03 -11.79
CA THR A 24 3.89 4.95 -12.47
C THR A 24 3.39 3.60 -11.92
N PRO A 25 3.15 2.60 -12.78
CA PRO A 25 2.73 1.28 -12.33
C PRO A 25 3.80 0.65 -11.42
N ASN A 26 3.33 -0.16 -10.48
CA ASN A 26 4.10 -0.92 -9.50
C ASN A 26 5.01 -0.05 -8.62
N LYS A 27 4.63 1.22 -8.42
CA LYS A 27 5.16 2.12 -7.38
C LYS A 27 4.07 2.45 -6.38
N ILE A 28 4.47 2.65 -5.13
CA ILE A 28 3.57 3.04 -4.05
C ILE A 28 3.34 4.55 -4.15
N ASN A 29 2.09 4.95 -4.37
CA ASN A 29 1.72 6.35 -4.49
C ASN A 29 1.04 6.81 -3.21
N ILE A 30 1.52 7.89 -2.60
CA ILE A 30 0.94 8.45 -1.38
C ILE A 30 0.36 9.80 -1.68
N PHE A 31 -0.95 9.90 -1.50
CA PHE A 31 -1.68 11.13 -1.67
C PHE A 31 -1.88 11.75 -0.30
N VAL A 32 -1.09 12.78 -0.02
CA VAL A 32 -1.09 13.48 1.26
C VAL A 32 -2.01 14.69 1.14
N ALA A 33 -3.02 14.77 2.00
CA ALA A 33 -3.89 15.93 2.10
C ALA A 33 -4.48 16.07 3.50
N PRO A 34 -4.75 17.29 4.00
CA PRO A 34 -5.50 17.47 5.23
C PRO A 34 -6.93 16.92 5.12
N ASN A 35 -7.64 16.84 6.24
CA ASN A 35 -9.04 16.44 6.25
C ASN A 35 -9.90 17.49 5.52
N GLY A 36 -10.89 17.03 4.75
CA GLY A 36 -11.75 17.89 3.94
C GLY A 36 -11.24 18.19 2.52
N PHE A 37 -10.02 17.78 2.15
CA PHE A 37 -9.43 18.02 0.81
C PHE A 37 -9.69 16.88 -0.20
N GLY A 38 -10.82 16.19 -0.08
CA GLY A 38 -11.27 15.27 -1.13
C GLY A 38 -10.72 13.86 -1.13
N LYS A 39 -9.90 13.45 -0.15
CA LYS A 39 -9.42 12.05 -0.03
C LYS A 39 -10.57 11.04 -0.05
N THR A 40 -11.52 11.19 0.86
CA THR A 40 -12.71 10.33 0.91
C THR A 40 -13.57 10.44 -0.35
N SER A 41 -13.65 11.62 -0.97
CA SER A 41 -14.40 11.80 -2.22
C SER A 41 -13.76 11.03 -3.37
N LEU A 42 -12.42 11.05 -3.48
CA LEU A 42 -11.65 10.25 -4.43
C LEU A 42 -11.85 8.74 -4.20
N SER A 43 -11.70 8.29 -2.94
CA SER A 43 -11.96 6.90 -2.54
C SER A 43 -13.37 6.44 -2.93
N LYS A 44 -14.39 7.26 -2.66
CA LYS A 44 -15.77 6.95 -3.05
C LYS A 44 -16.00 6.97 -4.54
N ALA A 45 -15.38 7.91 -5.25
CA ALA A 45 -15.46 7.99 -6.70
C ALA A 45 -15.08 6.63 -7.32
N PHE A 46 -13.91 6.12 -6.97
CA PHE A 46 -13.46 4.81 -7.45
C PHE A 46 -14.25 3.63 -6.86
N GLY A 47 -14.67 3.72 -5.59
CA GLY A 47 -15.38 2.66 -4.89
C GLY A 47 -16.77 2.36 -5.44
N TYR A 48 -17.44 3.37 -6.01
CA TYR A 48 -18.78 3.24 -6.61
C TYR A 48 -18.79 2.92 -8.12
N LEU A 49 -17.62 2.67 -8.73
CA LEU A 49 -17.53 2.22 -10.12
C LEU A 49 -18.07 0.80 -10.27
N SER A 50 -19.26 0.67 -10.86
CA SER A 50 -19.83 -0.60 -11.33
C SER A 50 -19.37 -0.92 -12.76
N ASN A 51 -19.70 -2.09 -13.31
CA ASN A 51 -19.27 -2.46 -14.66
C ASN A 51 -19.73 -1.52 -15.77
N SER A 52 -20.83 -0.77 -15.58
CA SER A 52 -21.41 0.08 -16.62
C SER A 52 -21.57 1.55 -16.24
N LYS A 53 -21.49 1.90 -14.95
CA LYS A 53 -21.74 3.27 -14.45
C LYS A 53 -21.20 3.49 -13.04
N ILE A 54 -21.24 4.72 -12.57
CA ILE A 54 -21.07 5.11 -11.17
C ILE A 54 -22.41 4.94 -10.43
N ASN A 55 -22.44 4.10 -9.39
CA ASN A 55 -23.61 3.88 -8.53
C ASN A 55 -23.40 4.48 -7.15
N LEU A 56 -23.36 5.82 -7.06
CA LEU A 56 -23.21 6.52 -5.79
C LEU A 56 -24.45 6.37 -4.89
N ALA A 57 -24.22 6.22 -3.59
CA ALA A 57 -25.27 6.32 -2.59
C ALA A 57 -25.77 7.77 -2.47
N GLU A 58 -27.02 7.96 -2.03
CA GLU A 58 -27.63 9.29 -1.88
C GLU A 58 -26.81 10.23 -0.99
N ASN A 59 -26.35 9.73 0.15
CA ASN A 59 -25.53 10.50 1.11
C ASN A 59 -24.13 10.84 0.59
N ASP A 60 -23.77 10.35 -0.61
CA ASP A 60 -22.47 10.51 -1.23
C ASP A 60 -22.53 11.34 -2.52
N THR A 61 -23.71 11.82 -2.93
CA THR A 61 -23.80 12.81 -4.01
C THR A 61 -23.39 14.20 -3.49
N HIS A 62 -23.02 15.09 -4.41
CA HIS A 62 -22.66 16.46 -4.02
C HIS A 62 -23.87 17.17 -3.41
N ASN A 63 -23.71 17.65 -2.18
CA ASN A 63 -24.77 18.30 -1.39
C ASN A 63 -26.08 17.49 -1.26
N ASN A 64 -26.01 16.15 -1.38
CA ASN A 64 -27.18 15.27 -1.45
C ASN A 64 -28.14 15.61 -2.60
N ASP A 65 -27.66 16.31 -3.64
CA ASP A 65 -28.42 16.67 -4.82
C ASP A 65 -28.21 15.63 -5.93
N ARG A 66 -29.30 15.08 -6.47
CA ARG A 66 -29.27 14.09 -7.55
C ARG A 66 -29.21 14.71 -8.95
N ALA A 67 -29.50 16.02 -9.08
CA ALA A 67 -29.37 16.74 -10.34
C ALA A 67 -27.90 16.93 -10.73
N LEU A 68 -27.01 16.91 -9.75
CA LEU A 68 -25.56 17.01 -9.95
C LEU A 68 -25.00 15.64 -10.33
N ILE A 69 -24.72 15.47 -11.62
CA ILE A 69 -24.26 14.20 -12.18
C ILE A 69 -22.81 13.95 -11.75
N PRO A 70 -22.52 12.80 -11.12
CA PRO A 70 -21.16 12.44 -10.74
C PRO A 70 -20.35 12.03 -11.96
N GLN A 71 -19.10 12.45 -12.02
CA GLN A 71 -18.19 12.07 -13.09
C GLN A 71 -16.78 11.82 -12.57
N ILE A 72 -16.07 10.89 -13.21
CA ILE A 72 -14.65 10.62 -13.00
C ILE A 72 -13.99 10.59 -14.37
N LYS A 73 -12.82 11.24 -14.48
CA LYS A 73 -11.96 11.15 -15.66
C LYS A 73 -10.54 10.80 -15.24
N ILE A 74 -9.91 9.93 -16.03
CA ILE A 74 -8.52 9.52 -15.85
C ILE A 74 -7.80 9.73 -17.17
N GLU A 75 -6.71 10.48 -17.13
CA GLU A 75 -5.82 10.66 -18.27
C GLU A 75 -4.68 9.64 -18.20
N VAL A 76 -4.53 8.84 -19.25
CA VAL A 76 -3.60 7.72 -19.31
C VAL A 76 -2.63 7.91 -20.47
N GLU A 77 -1.34 7.91 -20.15
CA GLU A 77 -0.24 7.97 -21.12
C GLU A 77 0.26 6.56 -21.43
N GLU A 78 0.20 6.18 -22.70
CA GLU A 78 0.74 4.95 -23.26
C GLU A 78 1.78 5.25 -24.35
N THR A 79 2.45 4.23 -24.86
CA THR A 79 3.41 4.38 -25.96
C THR A 79 2.78 4.90 -27.25
N THR A 80 1.46 4.71 -27.40
CA THR A 80 0.66 5.13 -28.55
C THR A 80 0.13 6.57 -28.44
N GLY A 81 0.23 7.20 -27.27
CA GLY A 81 -0.28 8.54 -27.01
C GLY A 81 -1.03 8.65 -25.68
N ILE A 82 -1.78 9.74 -25.53
CA ILE A 82 -2.60 10.02 -24.34
C ILE A 82 -4.05 9.67 -24.65
N SER A 83 -4.71 8.95 -23.73
CA SER A 83 -6.13 8.60 -23.80
C SER A 83 -6.85 9.08 -22.54
N ILE A 84 -8.12 9.47 -22.68
CA ILE A 84 -8.97 9.88 -21.57
C ILE A 84 -10.04 8.81 -21.37
N LEU A 85 -10.11 8.26 -20.18
CA LEU A 85 -11.15 7.34 -19.76
C LEU A 85 -12.12 8.06 -18.84
N SER A 86 -13.41 7.83 -19.02
CA SER A 86 -14.44 8.49 -18.21
C SER A 86 -15.46 7.51 -17.65
N ALA A 87 -16.07 7.88 -16.55
CA ALA A 87 -17.23 7.20 -16.01
C ALA A 87 -18.21 8.24 -15.44
N ASP A 88 -19.50 7.98 -15.63
CA ASP A 88 -20.60 8.79 -15.12
C ASP A 88 -21.77 7.87 -14.68
N ASN A 89 -22.96 8.42 -14.51
CA ASN A 89 -24.15 7.66 -14.12
C ASN A 89 -24.72 6.74 -15.24
N THR A 90 -24.19 6.81 -16.46
CA THR A 90 -24.65 6.06 -17.64
C THR A 90 -23.58 5.17 -18.27
N ASN A 91 -22.32 5.57 -18.23
CA ASN A 91 -21.20 4.87 -18.85
C ASN A 91 -20.01 4.67 -17.90
N ASN A 92 -19.15 3.70 -18.20
CA ASN A 92 -17.89 3.46 -17.49
C ASN A 92 -16.81 2.86 -18.39
N ASP A 93 -16.01 3.70 -19.02
CA ASP A 93 -14.85 3.28 -19.82
C ASP A 93 -13.69 2.81 -18.94
N ILE A 94 -13.63 3.29 -17.70
CA ILE A 94 -12.57 3.00 -16.73
C ILE A 94 -12.54 1.49 -16.42
N LYS A 95 -13.70 0.86 -16.17
CA LYS A 95 -13.78 -0.58 -15.87
C LYS A 95 -13.40 -1.47 -17.07
N GLY A 96 -13.50 -0.96 -18.30
CA GLY A 96 -13.00 -1.65 -19.49
C GLY A 96 -11.47 -1.75 -19.52
N ARG A 97 -10.77 -0.79 -18.89
CA ARG A 97 -9.30 -0.71 -18.91
C ARG A 97 -8.66 -1.14 -17.58
N PHE A 98 -9.30 -0.84 -16.45
CA PHE A 98 -8.77 -1.01 -15.11
C PHE A 98 -9.70 -1.83 -14.21
N ASN A 99 -9.13 -2.79 -13.48
CA ASN A 99 -9.81 -3.36 -12.33
C ASN A 99 -9.56 -2.48 -11.09
N VAL A 100 -10.60 -1.76 -10.67
CA VAL A 100 -10.55 -0.87 -9.50
C VAL A 100 -11.03 -1.57 -8.24
N SER A 101 -10.29 -1.42 -7.15
CA SER A 101 -10.68 -1.83 -5.79
C SER A 101 -10.34 -0.75 -4.77
N VAL A 102 -11.18 -0.62 -3.74
CA VAL A 102 -11.01 0.35 -2.66
C VAL A 102 -11.06 -0.38 -1.31
N ILE A 103 -10.11 -0.06 -0.45
CA ILE A 103 -10.00 -0.53 0.94
C ILE A 103 -10.20 0.69 1.84
N ASN A 104 -11.17 0.62 2.74
CA ASN A 104 -11.48 1.66 3.72
C ASN A 104 -11.89 1.03 5.05
N SER A 105 -12.12 1.85 6.08
CA SER A 105 -12.60 1.37 7.37
C SER A 105 -13.94 0.65 7.24
N GLN A 106 -14.02 -0.57 7.77
CA GLN A 106 -15.23 -1.42 7.75
C GLN A 106 -16.08 -1.28 9.03
N LEU A 107 -15.85 -0.22 9.80
CA LEU A 107 -16.65 0.06 10.98
C LEU A 107 -18.04 0.57 10.58
N LYS A 108 -19.08 -0.04 11.12
CA LYS A 108 -20.46 0.44 10.96
C LYS A 108 -21.19 0.57 12.29
N PRO A 109 -22.00 1.62 12.44
CA PRO A 109 -22.96 1.69 13.53
C PRO A 109 -24.04 0.62 13.31
N SER A 110 -24.21 -0.25 14.29
CA SER A 110 -25.16 -1.35 14.29
C SER A 110 -26.14 -1.22 15.47
N GLY A 111 -27.35 -1.76 15.29
CA GLY A 111 -28.40 -1.75 16.29
C GLY A 111 -29.12 -3.09 16.35
N THR A 112 -29.39 -3.59 17.56
CA THR A 112 -30.30 -4.74 17.75
C THR A 112 -31.51 -4.31 18.56
N ASN A 113 -32.70 -4.70 18.08
CA ASN A 113 -33.96 -4.50 18.78
C ASN A 113 -34.30 -5.80 19.51
N GLN A 114 -34.21 -5.81 20.83
CA GLN A 114 -34.63 -6.94 21.66
C GLN A 114 -35.95 -6.60 22.36
N ARG A 115 -36.96 -7.46 22.21
CA ARG A 115 -38.21 -7.34 22.98
C ARG A 115 -38.07 -8.10 24.29
N TYR A 116 -38.21 -7.40 25.41
CA TYR A 116 -38.26 -8.00 26.74
C TYR A 116 -39.48 -7.48 27.49
N MET A 117 -40.35 -8.39 27.98
CA MET A 117 -41.57 -8.04 28.73
C MET A 117 -42.43 -6.95 28.05
N GLY A 118 -42.64 -7.06 26.73
CA GLY A 118 -43.46 -6.10 25.97
C GLY A 118 -42.81 -4.74 25.66
N ARG A 119 -41.58 -4.48 26.12
CA ARG A 119 -40.81 -3.27 25.80
C ARG A 119 -39.72 -3.57 24.78
N SER A 120 -39.56 -2.70 23.78
CA SER A 120 -38.43 -2.75 22.84
C SER A 120 -37.22 -2.08 23.48
N ILE A 121 -36.12 -2.80 23.61
CA ILE A 121 -34.83 -2.27 24.03
C ILE A 121 -33.94 -2.23 22.78
N ASN A 122 -33.54 -1.03 22.39
CA ASN A 122 -32.62 -0.82 21.27
C ASN A 122 -31.20 -0.70 21.84
N LYS A 123 -30.31 -1.63 21.46
CA LYS A 123 -28.89 -1.55 21.80
C LYS A 123 -28.12 -1.12 20.56
N HIS A 124 -27.44 0.02 20.67
CA HIS A 124 -26.54 0.52 19.64
C HIS A 124 -25.10 0.15 19.98
N PHE A 125 -24.34 -0.32 19.01
CA PHE A 125 -22.93 -0.65 19.14
C PHE A 125 -22.23 -0.48 17.80
N ILE A 126 -20.90 -0.37 17.81
CA ILE A 126 -20.09 -0.39 16.60
C ILE A 126 -19.77 -1.85 16.27
N ASP A 127 -19.97 -2.22 15.02
CA ASP A 127 -19.66 -3.54 14.49
C ASP A 127 -18.66 -3.44 13.34
N ILE A 128 -18.07 -4.58 12.99
CA ILE A 128 -17.13 -4.70 11.87
C ILE A 128 -17.84 -5.48 10.77
N GLU A 129 -17.89 -4.94 9.55
CA GLU A 129 -18.48 -5.69 8.46
C GLU A 129 -17.71 -6.98 8.18
N PRO A 130 -18.42 -8.13 8.03
CA PRO A 130 -17.78 -9.36 7.57
C PRO A 130 -17.15 -9.17 6.20
N THR A 131 -15.93 -9.66 6.03
CA THR A 131 -15.21 -9.55 4.77
C THR A 131 -15.58 -10.74 3.88
N ILE A 132 -16.30 -10.47 2.80
CA ILE A 132 -16.57 -11.48 1.75
C ILE A 132 -15.34 -11.57 0.84
N LEU A 133 -14.58 -12.66 0.99
CA LEU A 133 -13.40 -12.95 0.17
C LEU A 133 -13.81 -13.43 -1.24
N LEU A 134 -14.77 -14.35 -1.31
CA LEU A 134 -15.28 -14.90 -2.58
C LEU A 134 -16.81 -14.92 -2.57
N ASN A 135 -17.41 -14.46 -3.68
CA ASN A 135 -18.87 -14.44 -3.85
C ASN A 135 -19.46 -15.79 -4.26
N THR A 136 -18.63 -16.70 -4.75
CA THR A 136 -19.05 -18.01 -5.26
C THR A 136 -17.99 -19.04 -4.94
N ILE A 137 -18.39 -20.13 -4.28
CA ILE A 137 -17.54 -21.30 -4.05
C ILE A 137 -17.67 -22.26 -5.25
N PRO A 138 -16.55 -22.75 -5.82
CA PRO A 138 -16.59 -23.75 -6.88
C PRO A 138 -17.30 -25.04 -6.46
N THR A 139 -18.05 -25.65 -7.39
CA THR A 139 -18.67 -26.95 -7.14
C THR A 139 -17.59 -28.03 -6.97
N LYS A 140 -17.66 -28.80 -5.88
CA LYS A 140 -16.73 -29.90 -5.62
C LYS A 140 -16.94 -31.04 -6.62
N GLU A 141 -15.90 -31.37 -7.36
CA GLU A 141 -15.83 -32.55 -8.22
C GLU A 141 -14.51 -33.27 -7.93
N LYS A 142 -14.51 -34.60 -7.93
CA LYS A 142 -13.35 -35.42 -7.56
C LYS A 142 -12.87 -36.26 -8.74
N LEU A 143 -11.57 -36.53 -8.73
CA LEU A 143 -10.98 -37.62 -9.50
C LEU A 143 -11.32 -38.93 -8.79
N ASP A 144 -11.97 -39.86 -9.49
CA ASP A 144 -12.31 -41.18 -8.96
C ASP A 144 -11.06 -42.08 -8.90
N TYR A 145 -10.11 -41.69 -8.04
CA TYR A 145 -8.81 -42.33 -7.90
C TYR A 145 -8.91 -43.59 -7.05
N LYS A 146 -8.50 -44.73 -7.61
CA LYS A 146 -8.27 -45.97 -6.86
C LYS A 146 -7.06 -46.66 -7.47
N ILE A 147 -5.96 -46.77 -6.71
CA ILE A 147 -4.72 -47.37 -7.19
C ILE A 147 -4.92 -48.80 -7.73
N THR A 148 -5.82 -49.59 -7.14
CA THR A 148 -6.15 -50.94 -7.61
C THR A 148 -6.69 -50.96 -9.04
N ASN A 149 -7.63 -50.06 -9.36
CA ASN A 149 -8.19 -49.93 -10.70
C ASN A 149 -7.14 -49.45 -11.70
N ILE A 150 -6.31 -48.49 -11.28
CA ILE A 150 -5.26 -47.91 -12.11
C ILE A 150 -4.19 -48.94 -12.45
N ARG A 151 -3.75 -49.75 -11.47
CA ARG A 151 -2.79 -50.84 -11.70
C ARG A 151 -3.33 -51.90 -12.65
N ARG A 152 -4.60 -52.27 -12.51
CA ARG A 152 -5.26 -53.22 -13.42
C ARG A 152 -5.28 -52.70 -14.85
N ASP A 153 -5.66 -51.44 -15.04
CA ASP A 153 -5.82 -50.85 -16.36
C ASP A 153 -4.47 -50.44 -16.99
N PHE A 154 -3.39 -50.32 -16.20
CA PHE A 154 -2.03 -50.15 -16.69
C PHE A 154 -1.52 -51.41 -17.42
N GLY A 155 -1.95 -52.61 -17.01
CA GLY A 155 -1.58 -53.88 -17.62
C GLY A 155 -0.69 -54.76 -16.72
N ASN A 156 0.04 -55.69 -17.34
CA ASN A 156 0.81 -56.74 -16.66
C ASN A 156 1.82 -56.20 -15.63
N ASN A 157 2.38 -55.02 -15.89
CA ASN A 157 3.38 -54.41 -15.02
C ASN A 157 2.85 -53.27 -14.16
N GLY A 158 1.53 -53.21 -13.89
CA GLY A 158 0.94 -52.20 -13.00
C GLY A 158 1.53 -52.12 -11.59
N LYS A 159 2.24 -53.17 -11.14
CA LYS A 159 3.00 -53.19 -9.88
C LYS A 159 4.06 -52.09 -9.73
N VAL A 160 4.50 -51.46 -10.83
CA VAL A 160 5.43 -50.31 -10.80
C VAL A 160 4.77 -49.01 -10.35
N LEU A 161 3.44 -48.92 -10.42
CA LEU A 161 2.71 -47.72 -10.04
C LEU A 161 2.55 -47.61 -8.52
N VAL A 162 2.79 -46.42 -7.99
CA VAL A 162 2.55 -46.03 -6.59
C VAL A 162 1.29 -45.19 -6.45
N ASN A 163 0.74 -45.12 -5.24
CA ASN A 163 -0.42 -44.29 -4.92
C ASN A 163 -0.04 -42.80 -4.99
N ILE A 164 -0.77 -42.03 -5.80
CA ILE A 164 -0.56 -40.58 -6.00
C ILE A 164 -1.75 -39.72 -5.52
N GLU A 165 -2.69 -40.28 -4.75
CA GLU A 165 -3.92 -39.58 -4.34
C GLU A 165 -3.62 -38.23 -3.64
N ASN A 166 -2.68 -38.23 -2.70
CA ASN A 166 -2.24 -37.01 -1.99
C ASN A 166 -1.58 -36.00 -2.95
N PHE A 167 -0.89 -36.49 -3.99
CA PHE A 167 -0.21 -35.66 -4.96
C PHE A 167 -1.17 -34.93 -5.91
N LEU A 168 -2.32 -35.53 -6.25
CA LEU A 168 -3.28 -34.97 -7.22
C LEU A 168 -3.83 -33.60 -6.80
N TYR A 169 -3.93 -33.33 -5.49
CA TYR A 169 -4.50 -32.10 -4.94
C TYR A 169 -3.44 -31.18 -4.32
N THR A 170 -2.15 -31.45 -4.55
CA THR A 170 -1.04 -30.66 -4.00
C THR A 170 -0.75 -29.40 -4.84
N ARG A 171 -0.60 -28.23 -4.19
CA ARG A 171 0.06 -26.99 -4.70
C ARG A 171 -0.22 -26.64 -6.17
N ASN A 172 -1.47 -26.42 -6.54
CA ASN A 172 -1.89 -25.97 -7.88
C ASN A 172 -1.40 -26.85 -9.06
N LEU A 173 -0.94 -28.09 -8.81
CA LEU A 173 -0.33 -28.97 -9.82
C LEU A 173 -1.21 -29.14 -11.06
N LEU A 174 -2.47 -29.53 -10.86
CA LEU A 174 -3.39 -29.78 -11.97
C LEU A 174 -3.64 -28.51 -12.80
N ASN A 175 -3.67 -27.33 -12.14
CA ASN A 175 -3.82 -26.06 -12.85
C ASN A 175 -2.60 -25.72 -13.69
N ARG A 176 -1.40 -25.95 -13.14
CA ARG A 176 -0.15 -25.76 -13.88
C ARG A 176 -0.05 -26.68 -15.11
N ILE A 177 -0.45 -27.94 -14.96
CA ILE A 177 -0.54 -28.89 -16.07
C ILE A 177 -1.50 -28.36 -17.15
N ILE A 178 -2.65 -27.83 -16.75
CA ILE A 178 -3.65 -27.30 -17.69
C ILE A 178 -3.17 -26.03 -18.39
N SER A 179 -2.50 -25.12 -17.69
CA SER A 179 -2.01 -23.86 -18.26
C SER A 179 -0.84 -24.08 -19.22
N GLU A 180 0.11 -24.97 -18.87
CA GLU A 180 1.34 -25.16 -19.65
C GLU A 180 1.19 -26.23 -20.75
N VAL A 181 0.42 -27.30 -20.51
CA VAL A 181 0.26 -28.41 -21.47
C VAL A 181 -1.07 -28.30 -22.23
N GLY A 182 -2.16 -27.99 -21.52
CA GLY A 182 -3.51 -27.89 -22.09
C GLY A 182 -4.30 -29.21 -22.09
N ILE A 183 -5.56 -29.14 -21.63
CA ILE A 183 -6.46 -30.30 -21.53
C ILE A 183 -6.67 -30.97 -22.89
N GLY A 184 -6.98 -30.19 -23.93
CA GLY A 184 -7.25 -30.71 -25.27
C GLY A 184 -6.06 -31.47 -25.85
N LYS A 185 -4.82 -31.03 -25.56
CA LYS A 185 -3.61 -31.74 -26.01
C LYS A 185 -3.46 -33.09 -25.30
N ILE A 186 -3.60 -33.10 -23.97
CA ILE A 186 -3.52 -34.33 -23.16
C ILE A 186 -4.54 -35.37 -23.63
N LYS A 187 -5.75 -34.92 -24.00
CA LYS A 187 -6.84 -35.79 -24.45
C LYS A 187 -6.77 -36.17 -25.92
N SER A 188 -5.88 -35.56 -26.70
CA SER A 188 -5.76 -35.82 -28.13
C SER A 188 -5.35 -37.27 -28.42
N SER A 189 -5.88 -37.86 -29.49
CA SER A 189 -5.49 -39.23 -29.88
C SER A 189 -3.98 -39.38 -30.13
N PRO A 190 -3.29 -38.43 -30.80
CA PRO A 190 -1.85 -38.53 -31.01
C PRO A 190 -1.05 -38.58 -29.71
N PHE A 191 -1.38 -37.72 -28.73
CA PHE A 191 -0.70 -37.70 -27.43
C PHE A 191 -0.89 -39.04 -26.69
N ARG A 192 -2.13 -39.54 -26.65
CA ARG A 192 -2.45 -40.80 -25.98
C ARG A 192 -1.80 -42.00 -26.65
N ASN A 193 -1.72 -42.02 -27.98
CA ASN A 193 -1.08 -43.11 -28.72
C ASN A 193 0.42 -43.15 -28.42
N LYS A 194 1.11 -42.01 -28.43
CA LYS A 194 2.54 -41.92 -28.05
C LYS A 194 2.80 -42.45 -26.64
N VAL A 195 2.00 -42.02 -25.66
CA VAL A 195 2.09 -42.50 -24.26
C VAL A 195 1.82 -44.01 -24.19
N LYS A 196 0.81 -44.50 -24.92
CA LYS A 196 0.46 -45.92 -24.94
C LYS A 196 1.59 -46.78 -25.51
N THR A 197 2.27 -46.34 -26.57
CA THR A 197 3.39 -47.09 -27.18
C THR A 197 4.48 -47.41 -26.15
N PHE A 198 4.89 -46.43 -25.34
CA PHE A 198 5.89 -46.66 -24.31
C PHE A 198 5.37 -47.52 -23.16
N VAL A 199 4.09 -47.36 -22.77
CA VAL A 199 3.46 -48.23 -21.76
C VAL A 199 3.37 -49.68 -22.23
N ASP A 200 3.11 -49.92 -23.51
CA ASP A 200 3.10 -51.25 -24.10
C ASP A 200 4.50 -51.88 -24.06
N GLU A 201 5.58 -51.10 -24.23
CA GLU A 201 6.96 -51.56 -24.04
C GLU A 201 7.27 -51.91 -22.58
N ILE A 202 6.81 -51.09 -21.63
CA ILE A 202 6.92 -51.38 -20.20
C ILE A 202 6.21 -52.70 -19.87
N ASN A 203 5.01 -52.94 -20.40
CA ASN A 203 4.24 -54.16 -20.14
C ASN A 203 4.82 -55.44 -20.77
N LYS A 204 5.75 -55.32 -21.72
CA LYS A 204 6.50 -56.46 -22.27
C LYS A 204 7.69 -56.89 -21.40
N GLN A 205 8.11 -56.05 -20.46
CA GLN A 205 9.24 -56.36 -19.57
C GLN A 205 8.88 -57.46 -18.57
N SER A 206 9.88 -58.26 -18.19
CA SER A 206 9.74 -59.36 -17.22
C SER A 206 10.54 -59.08 -15.95
N GLY A 207 10.12 -59.66 -14.83
CA GLY A 207 10.81 -59.56 -13.53
C GLY A 207 10.02 -58.79 -12.47
N ILE A 208 10.68 -58.48 -11.36
CA ILE A 208 10.11 -57.73 -10.21
C ILE A 208 10.11 -56.22 -10.47
N ALA A 209 9.36 -55.45 -9.66
CA ALA A 209 9.16 -54.01 -9.85
C ALA A 209 10.49 -53.22 -9.98
N ASN A 210 11.51 -53.56 -9.19
CA ASN A 210 12.82 -52.87 -9.24
C ASN A 210 13.52 -53.04 -10.60
N ILE A 211 13.46 -54.23 -11.20
CA ILE A 211 14.06 -54.50 -12.52
C ILE A 211 13.36 -53.66 -13.59
N ILE A 212 12.03 -53.62 -13.55
CA ILE A 212 11.23 -52.86 -14.52
C ILE A 212 11.44 -51.36 -14.32
N ASN A 213 11.50 -50.87 -13.09
CA ASN A 213 11.80 -49.47 -12.80
C ASN A 213 13.18 -49.06 -13.36
N ASN A 214 14.21 -49.89 -13.16
CA ASN A 214 15.53 -49.62 -13.74
C ASN A 214 15.48 -49.56 -15.28
N TRP A 215 14.71 -50.45 -15.92
CA TRP A 215 14.49 -50.40 -17.36
C TRP A 215 13.80 -49.10 -17.78
N ILE A 216 12.76 -48.66 -17.05
CA ILE A 216 12.07 -47.39 -17.33
C ILE A 216 13.06 -46.24 -17.27
N GLU A 217 13.88 -46.14 -16.21
CA GLU A 217 14.85 -45.05 -16.07
C GLU A 217 15.87 -44.99 -17.22
N GLN A 218 16.32 -46.14 -17.71
CA GLN A 218 17.27 -46.21 -18.82
C GLN A 218 16.67 -45.78 -20.17
N ASN A 219 15.35 -45.94 -20.36
CA ASN A 219 14.70 -45.76 -21.67
C ASN A 219 13.81 -44.50 -21.74
N VAL A 220 13.29 -44.02 -20.61
CA VAL A 220 12.36 -42.89 -20.56
C VAL A 220 12.99 -41.61 -21.12
N GLY A 221 14.28 -41.38 -20.89
CA GLY A 221 14.98 -40.19 -21.40
C GLY A 221 14.93 -40.07 -22.92
N ASN A 222 15.17 -41.19 -23.64
CA ASN A 222 15.10 -41.23 -25.10
C ASN A 222 13.67 -40.96 -25.59
N PHE A 223 12.68 -41.57 -24.94
CA PHE A 223 11.27 -41.36 -25.24
C PHE A 223 10.84 -39.90 -25.04
N LEU A 224 11.23 -39.26 -23.92
CA LEU A 224 10.89 -37.87 -23.64
C LEU A 224 11.59 -36.90 -24.61
N ASN A 225 12.82 -37.19 -25.03
CA ASN A 225 13.51 -36.38 -26.03
C ASN A 225 12.84 -36.45 -27.41
N GLN A 226 12.18 -37.56 -27.73
CA GLN A 226 11.40 -37.70 -28.96
C GLN A 226 10.05 -36.97 -28.90
N TYR A 227 9.46 -36.80 -27.72
CA TYR A 227 8.12 -36.23 -27.54
C TYR A 227 8.12 -35.08 -26.53
N SER A 228 8.43 -33.88 -27.02
CA SER A 228 8.57 -32.66 -26.21
C SER A 228 7.33 -32.31 -25.38
N GLU A 229 6.12 -32.63 -25.85
CA GLU A 229 4.90 -32.31 -25.11
C GLU A 229 4.70 -33.23 -23.89
N ILE A 230 5.12 -34.49 -24.00
CA ILE A 230 5.09 -35.45 -22.88
C ILE A 230 6.23 -35.11 -21.92
N LYS A 231 7.40 -34.75 -22.45
CA LYS A 231 8.53 -34.24 -21.66
C LYS A 231 8.12 -33.08 -20.77
N ASN A 232 7.42 -32.08 -21.31
CA ASN A 232 6.94 -30.95 -20.52
C ASN A 232 6.04 -31.40 -19.35
N LEU A 233 5.06 -32.28 -19.60
CA LEU A 233 4.20 -32.82 -18.53
C LEU A 233 5.00 -33.53 -17.43
N VAL A 234 5.98 -34.36 -17.82
CA VAL A 234 6.84 -35.10 -16.89
C VAL A 234 7.73 -34.15 -16.09
N GLU A 235 8.31 -33.14 -16.72
CA GLU A 235 9.15 -32.13 -16.07
C GLU A 235 8.35 -31.27 -15.08
N ILE A 236 7.12 -30.88 -15.42
CA ILE A 236 6.20 -30.22 -14.49
C ILE A 236 6.03 -31.08 -13.24
N ILE A 237 5.67 -32.36 -13.41
CA ILE A 237 5.46 -33.29 -12.29
C ILE A 237 6.74 -33.49 -11.47
N HIS A 238 7.88 -33.66 -12.13
CA HIS A 238 9.19 -33.84 -11.49
C HIS A 238 9.58 -32.63 -10.62
N SER A 239 9.21 -31.41 -11.05
CA SER A 239 9.53 -30.17 -10.34
C SER A 239 8.91 -30.07 -8.94
N TYR A 240 7.85 -30.84 -8.66
CA TYR A 240 7.19 -30.85 -7.34
C TYR A 240 7.89 -31.67 -6.27
N ARG A 241 8.94 -32.45 -6.63
CA ARG A 241 9.81 -33.18 -5.68
C ARG A 241 9.06 -33.96 -4.59
N PHE A 242 7.96 -34.63 -4.96
CA PHE A 242 7.16 -35.44 -4.03
C PHE A 242 7.87 -36.75 -3.67
N GLU A 243 7.45 -37.38 -2.57
CA GLU A 243 7.95 -38.70 -2.18
C GLU A 243 7.72 -39.73 -3.29
N ASN A 244 8.74 -40.51 -3.64
CA ASN A 244 8.73 -41.45 -4.76
C ASN A 244 8.59 -40.81 -6.16
N ASN A 245 9.02 -39.55 -6.33
CA ASN A 245 9.09 -38.84 -7.62
C ASN A 245 10.50 -38.29 -7.91
N ASP A 246 11.51 -38.97 -7.39
CA ASP A 246 12.94 -38.62 -7.41
C ASP A 246 13.60 -38.78 -8.79
N THR A 247 12.99 -39.55 -9.68
CA THR A 247 13.53 -39.88 -11.01
C THR A 247 12.53 -39.58 -12.12
N LEU A 248 13.02 -39.36 -13.35
CA LEU A 248 12.16 -39.05 -14.50
C LEU A 248 11.23 -40.21 -14.87
N GLY A 249 11.65 -41.46 -14.69
CA GLY A 249 10.79 -42.62 -14.91
C GLY A 249 9.62 -42.69 -13.95
N LYS A 250 9.85 -42.43 -12.65
CA LYS A 250 8.76 -42.29 -11.66
C LYS A 250 7.84 -41.12 -12.01
N SER A 251 8.39 -39.97 -12.39
CA SER A 251 7.61 -38.81 -12.85
C SER A 251 6.75 -39.14 -14.07
N PHE A 252 7.26 -39.94 -15.01
CA PHE A 252 6.50 -40.44 -16.15
C PHE A 252 5.33 -41.34 -15.72
N LEU A 253 5.54 -42.25 -14.76
CA LEU A 253 4.46 -43.08 -14.23
C LEU A 253 3.36 -42.25 -13.54
N PHE A 254 3.72 -41.17 -12.86
CA PHE A 254 2.76 -40.23 -12.28
C PHE A 254 2.00 -39.48 -13.39
N ALA A 255 2.71 -39.02 -14.43
CA ALA A 255 2.11 -38.38 -15.60
C ALA A 255 1.08 -39.29 -16.26
N TRP A 256 1.41 -40.57 -16.46
CA TRP A 256 0.49 -41.55 -17.03
C TRP A 256 -0.79 -41.67 -16.19
N GLN A 257 -0.68 -41.76 -14.86
CA GLN A 257 -1.84 -41.87 -13.98
C GLN A 257 -2.75 -40.63 -14.10
N ILE A 258 -2.18 -39.43 -14.19
CA ILE A 258 -2.95 -38.18 -14.39
C ILE A 258 -3.66 -38.19 -15.75
N VAL A 259 -2.95 -38.54 -16.82
CA VAL A 259 -3.52 -38.64 -18.19
C VAL A 259 -4.67 -39.65 -18.21
N TYR A 260 -4.50 -40.81 -17.56
CA TYR A 260 -5.53 -41.83 -17.43
C TYR A 260 -6.78 -41.29 -16.72
N LEU A 261 -6.64 -40.55 -15.61
CA LEU A 261 -7.77 -39.96 -14.89
C LEU A 261 -8.48 -38.88 -15.71
N PHE A 262 -7.72 -38.01 -16.39
CA PHE A 262 -8.28 -36.97 -17.26
C PHE A 262 -9.07 -37.57 -18.42
N ASN A 263 -8.67 -38.73 -18.93
CA ASN A 263 -9.41 -39.41 -19.99
C ASN A 263 -10.79 -39.92 -19.55
N LYS A 264 -11.01 -40.14 -18.25
CA LYS A 264 -12.31 -40.56 -17.71
C LYS A 264 -13.29 -39.41 -17.45
N LYS A 265 -12.86 -38.16 -17.60
CA LYS A 265 -13.65 -36.97 -17.31
C LYS A 265 -13.77 -36.09 -18.55
N THR A 266 -14.86 -35.35 -18.68
CA THR A 266 -15.00 -34.30 -19.72
C THR A 266 -14.10 -33.11 -19.39
N GLU A 267 -13.80 -32.25 -20.37
CA GLU A 267 -12.97 -31.06 -20.12
C GLU A 267 -13.60 -30.12 -19.08
N ALA A 268 -14.94 -29.98 -19.11
CA ALA A 268 -15.68 -29.18 -18.15
C ALA A 268 -15.52 -29.71 -16.72
N GLN A 269 -15.54 -31.04 -16.54
CA GLN A 269 -15.33 -31.68 -15.25
C GLN A 269 -13.89 -31.50 -14.75
N ILE A 270 -12.90 -31.64 -15.63
CA ILE A 270 -11.49 -31.39 -15.28
C ILE A 270 -11.33 -29.93 -14.79
N ARG A 271 -11.92 -28.95 -15.49
CA ARG A 271 -11.89 -27.55 -15.05
C ARG A 271 -12.55 -27.35 -13.68
N LYS A 272 -13.68 -28.02 -13.41
CA LYS A 272 -14.33 -27.97 -12.08
C LYS A 272 -13.45 -28.53 -10.97
N ILE A 273 -12.80 -29.68 -11.20
CA ILE A 273 -11.86 -30.29 -10.26
C ILE A 273 -10.72 -29.32 -9.94
N CYS A 274 -10.13 -28.71 -10.96
CA CYS A 274 -9.02 -27.78 -10.79
C CYS A 274 -9.41 -26.48 -10.09
N ASN A 275 -10.61 -25.95 -10.36
CA ASN A 275 -11.15 -24.79 -9.66
C ASN A 275 -11.42 -25.11 -8.18
N SER A 276 -11.94 -26.31 -7.88
CA SER A 276 -12.14 -26.77 -6.49
C SER A 276 -10.82 -26.89 -5.74
N GLY A 277 -9.79 -27.47 -6.37
CA GLY A 277 -8.46 -27.58 -5.76
C GLY A 277 -7.79 -26.23 -5.49
N ASN A 278 -7.89 -25.26 -6.42
CA ASN A 278 -7.42 -23.89 -6.19
C ASN A 278 -8.14 -23.22 -5.03
N TYR A 279 -9.46 -23.44 -4.92
CA TYR A 279 -10.24 -22.90 -3.83
C TYR A 279 -9.84 -23.49 -2.48
N GLU A 280 -9.61 -24.80 -2.39
CA GLU A 280 -9.16 -25.46 -1.16
C GLU A 280 -7.77 -24.95 -0.75
N TYR A 281 -6.84 -24.82 -1.70
CA TYR A 281 -5.53 -24.21 -1.45
C TYR A 281 -5.65 -22.76 -0.99
N PHE A 282 -6.48 -21.94 -1.64
CA PHE A 282 -6.71 -20.55 -1.25
C PHE A 282 -7.32 -20.44 0.15
N LEU A 283 -8.26 -21.32 0.51
CA LEU A 283 -8.87 -21.38 1.84
C LEU A 283 -7.83 -21.71 2.92
N GLU A 284 -6.98 -22.70 2.67
CA GLU A 284 -5.90 -23.10 3.58
C GLU A 284 -4.87 -21.98 3.75
N ASP A 285 -4.36 -21.42 2.64
CA ASP A 285 -3.41 -20.31 2.63
C ASP A 285 -3.97 -19.07 3.34
N THR A 286 -5.23 -18.74 3.09
CA THR A 286 -5.95 -17.65 3.77
C THR A 286 -6.02 -17.88 5.28
N ASN A 287 -6.39 -19.07 5.72
CA ASN A 287 -6.54 -19.37 7.14
C ASN A 287 -5.20 -19.42 7.87
N ASN A 288 -4.16 -19.95 7.24
CA ASN A 288 -2.80 -19.92 7.77
C ASN A 288 -2.33 -18.46 7.91
N PHE A 289 -2.48 -17.66 6.86
CA PHE A 289 -2.10 -16.25 6.86
C PHE A 289 -2.85 -15.43 7.92
N LEU A 290 -4.17 -15.61 8.04
CA LEU A 290 -4.95 -14.93 9.07
C LEU A 290 -4.52 -15.36 10.47
N SER A 291 -4.25 -16.66 10.67
CA SER A 291 -3.76 -17.18 11.95
C SER A 291 -2.40 -16.57 12.33
N ASP A 292 -1.46 -16.49 11.40
CA ASP A 292 -0.12 -15.95 11.62
C ASP A 292 -0.15 -14.46 12.01
N CYS A 293 -1.13 -13.72 11.51
CA CYS A 293 -1.30 -12.29 11.79
C CYS A 293 -2.27 -12.00 12.96
N ASN A 294 -2.99 -13.01 13.46
CA ASN A 294 -4.03 -12.81 14.46
C ASN A 294 -3.46 -12.74 15.88
N THR A 295 -3.40 -11.52 16.41
CA THR A 295 -2.98 -11.25 17.79
C THR A 295 -4.14 -11.19 18.78
N THR A 296 -5.38 -11.46 18.34
CA THR A 296 -6.56 -11.44 19.21
C THR A 296 -6.73 -12.76 19.95
N ARG A 297 -7.49 -12.74 21.05
CA ARG A 297 -7.90 -13.97 21.77
C ARG A 297 -8.93 -14.82 21.02
N PHE A 298 -9.44 -14.35 19.89
CA PHE A 298 -10.52 -14.99 19.14
C PHE A 298 -9.96 -15.70 17.92
N GLU A 299 -10.60 -16.79 17.50
CA GLU A 299 -10.25 -17.48 16.26
C GLU A 299 -10.89 -16.77 15.07
N ILE A 300 -10.10 -16.00 14.33
CA ILE A 300 -10.51 -15.30 13.11
C ILE A 300 -10.06 -16.14 11.91
N LYS A 301 -11.03 -16.72 11.19
CA LYS A 301 -10.79 -17.57 10.01
C LYS A 301 -11.89 -17.41 8.98
N ALA A 302 -11.57 -17.70 7.73
CA ALA A 302 -12.52 -17.74 6.63
C ALA A 302 -13.41 -18.98 6.73
N ARG A 303 -14.72 -18.80 6.55
CA ARG A 303 -15.75 -19.86 6.63
C ARG A 303 -16.69 -19.81 5.44
N GLU A 304 -17.16 -20.98 5.03
CA GLU A 304 -18.18 -21.11 3.99
C GLU A 304 -19.55 -20.75 4.56
N GLU A 305 -20.20 -19.73 4.00
CA GLU A 305 -21.54 -19.32 4.38
C GLU A 305 -22.37 -18.99 3.13
N LYS A 306 -23.50 -19.67 2.95
CA LYS A 306 -24.46 -19.41 1.84
C LYS A 306 -23.78 -19.36 0.45
N GLY A 307 -22.82 -20.27 0.21
CA GLY A 307 -22.09 -20.35 -1.06
C GLY A 307 -21.00 -19.29 -1.26
N LYS A 308 -20.67 -18.52 -0.22
CA LYS A 308 -19.60 -17.50 -0.18
C LYS A 308 -18.53 -17.89 0.81
N LEU A 309 -17.32 -17.37 0.61
CA LEU A 309 -16.25 -17.45 1.61
C LEU A 309 -16.16 -16.13 2.37
N VAL A 310 -16.38 -16.18 3.68
CA VAL A 310 -16.55 -14.98 4.53
C VAL A 310 -15.65 -15.06 5.76
N VAL A 311 -15.02 -13.94 6.11
CA VAL A 311 -14.31 -13.75 7.38
C VAL A 311 -15.20 -12.93 8.30
N HIS A 312 -15.52 -13.49 9.45
CA HIS A 312 -16.26 -12.80 10.52
C HIS A 312 -15.29 -12.29 11.58
N TYR A 313 -15.67 -11.19 12.20
CA TYR A 313 -14.89 -10.55 13.27
C TYR A 313 -15.67 -10.57 14.58
N PRO A 314 -14.98 -10.55 15.74
CA PRO A 314 -15.60 -10.24 17.02
C PRO A 314 -16.22 -8.84 17.00
N LYS A 315 -17.03 -8.49 18.01
CA LYS A 315 -17.58 -7.13 18.07
C LYS A 315 -16.45 -6.12 18.24
N ALA A 316 -16.62 -4.92 17.71
CA ALA A 316 -15.56 -3.92 17.66
C ALA A 316 -15.00 -3.53 19.05
N HIS A 317 -15.77 -3.68 20.13
CA HIS A 317 -15.35 -3.38 21.51
C HIS A 317 -14.62 -4.55 22.20
N GLU A 318 -14.58 -5.73 21.60
CA GLU A 318 -13.97 -6.94 22.18
C GLU A 318 -12.49 -7.10 21.78
N ILE A 319 -12.00 -6.29 20.85
CA ILE A 319 -10.63 -6.28 20.33
C ILE A 319 -10.09 -4.84 20.28
N SER A 320 -8.77 -4.66 20.31
CA SER A 320 -8.19 -3.32 20.25
C SER A 320 -8.36 -2.69 18.86
N ASN A 321 -8.34 -1.36 18.78
CA ASN A 321 -8.46 -0.64 17.51
C ASN A 321 -7.37 -1.07 16.51
N GLY A 322 -6.11 -1.12 16.94
CA GLY A 322 -4.99 -1.54 16.09
C GLY A 322 -5.17 -2.97 15.55
N GLN A 323 -5.57 -3.93 16.40
CA GLN A 323 -5.83 -5.31 16.00
C GLN A 323 -6.96 -5.42 14.98
N ARG A 324 -8.05 -4.69 15.23
CA ARG A 324 -9.19 -4.64 14.33
C ARG A 324 -8.80 -4.13 12.96
N ASP A 325 -8.12 -2.98 12.93
CA ASP A 325 -7.86 -2.25 11.70
C ASP A 325 -6.84 -3.00 10.83
N ILE A 326 -5.79 -3.60 11.43
CA ILE A 326 -4.84 -4.43 10.69
C ILE A 326 -5.48 -5.73 10.17
N LEU A 327 -6.25 -6.47 10.99
CA LEU A 327 -6.85 -7.74 10.54
C LEU A 327 -7.91 -7.54 9.47
N ASN A 328 -8.68 -6.46 9.57
CA ASN A 328 -9.63 -6.09 8.55
C ASN A 328 -8.92 -5.72 7.25
N PHE A 329 -7.89 -4.86 7.31
CA PHE A 329 -7.05 -4.50 6.17
C PHE A 329 -6.48 -5.75 5.47
N LEU A 330 -5.91 -6.67 6.24
CA LEU A 330 -5.31 -7.90 5.72
C LEU A 330 -6.33 -8.78 5.00
N ALA A 331 -7.53 -8.95 5.54
CA ALA A 331 -8.58 -9.71 4.86
C ALA A 331 -9.05 -9.02 3.56
N LEU A 332 -9.17 -7.69 3.55
CA LEU A 332 -9.48 -6.94 2.33
C LEU A 332 -8.35 -7.02 1.30
N LEU A 333 -7.10 -7.09 1.76
CA LEU A 333 -5.94 -7.31 0.90
C LEU A 333 -5.96 -8.71 0.28
N LEU A 334 -6.32 -9.75 1.04
CA LEU A 334 -6.51 -11.10 0.51
C LEU A 334 -7.63 -11.15 -0.53
N LYS A 335 -8.75 -10.46 -0.28
CA LYS A 335 -9.84 -10.30 -1.25
C LYS A 335 -9.35 -9.64 -2.53
N PHE A 336 -8.53 -8.59 -2.43
CA PHE A 336 -7.93 -7.95 -3.60
C PHE A 336 -7.00 -8.91 -4.34
N ARG A 337 -6.10 -9.58 -3.61
CA ARG A 337 -5.14 -10.56 -4.14
C ARG A 337 -5.82 -11.70 -4.89
N ALA A 338 -6.93 -12.22 -4.39
CA ALA A 338 -7.73 -13.26 -5.03
C ALA A 338 -8.31 -12.84 -6.40
N ASN A 339 -8.44 -11.53 -6.64
CA ASN A 339 -8.96 -10.96 -7.88
C ASN A 339 -7.86 -10.41 -8.81
N LEU A 340 -6.59 -10.65 -8.49
CA LEU A 340 -5.48 -10.35 -9.39
C LEU A 340 -5.58 -11.22 -10.65
N ARG A 341 -5.39 -10.58 -11.81
CA ARG A 341 -5.43 -11.23 -13.11
C ARG A 341 -4.19 -10.83 -13.90
N GLU A 342 -3.49 -11.81 -14.44
CA GLU A 342 -2.29 -11.59 -15.26
C GLU A 342 -2.57 -10.67 -16.45
N ASN A 343 -1.58 -9.89 -16.86
CA ASN A 343 -1.66 -8.96 -18.01
C ASN A 343 -2.81 -7.94 -17.90
N THR A 344 -3.25 -7.59 -16.69
CA THR A 344 -4.28 -6.57 -16.45
C THR A 344 -3.71 -5.32 -15.78
N ASN A 345 -4.53 -4.28 -15.70
CA ASN A 345 -4.19 -3.00 -15.09
C ASN A 345 -5.13 -2.82 -13.91
N GLN A 346 -4.57 -2.56 -12.73
CA GLN A 346 -5.34 -2.55 -11.49
C GLN A 346 -5.07 -1.29 -10.70
N ILE A 347 -6.12 -0.70 -10.14
CA ILE A 347 -6.02 0.44 -9.23
C ILE A 347 -6.48 -0.05 -7.86
N LEU A 348 -5.61 0.09 -6.87
CA LEU A 348 -5.90 -0.21 -5.47
C LEU A 348 -5.84 1.09 -4.69
N ILE A 349 -6.97 1.56 -4.17
CA ILE A 349 -7.02 2.73 -3.31
C ILE A 349 -7.19 2.27 -1.87
N ILE A 350 -6.36 2.82 -0.97
CA ILE A 350 -6.45 2.55 0.45
C ILE A 350 -6.65 3.87 1.17
N ASP A 351 -7.81 4.04 1.79
CA ASP A 351 -8.32 5.31 2.31
C ASP A 351 -8.19 5.37 3.83
N GLU A 352 -7.25 6.19 4.32
CA GLU A 352 -7.02 6.52 5.74
C GLU A 352 -6.86 5.31 6.67
N VAL A 353 -6.57 4.12 6.14
CA VAL A 353 -6.35 2.91 6.95
C VAL A 353 -5.07 3.04 7.80
N PHE A 354 -4.05 3.74 7.29
CA PHE A 354 -2.74 3.90 7.95
C PHE A 354 -2.74 4.92 9.07
N ASP A 355 -3.69 5.84 9.04
CA ASP A 355 -3.71 7.03 9.87
C ASP A 355 -3.88 6.70 11.36
N TYR A 356 -4.33 5.48 11.66
CA TYR A 356 -4.64 4.98 12.99
C TYR A 356 -3.75 3.80 13.43
N LEU A 357 -2.77 3.40 12.60
CA LEU A 357 -1.87 2.28 12.92
C LEU A 357 -0.70 2.74 13.79
N ASP A 358 -0.34 1.91 14.77
CA ASP A 358 0.92 2.06 15.50
C ASP A 358 2.13 1.66 14.63
N ASP A 359 3.35 1.92 15.11
CA ASP A 359 4.58 1.70 14.34
C ASP A 359 4.76 0.24 13.88
N ALA A 360 4.33 -0.73 14.70
CA ALA A 360 4.42 -2.15 14.38
C ALA A 360 3.44 -2.55 13.26
N ASN A 361 2.17 -2.13 13.36
CA ASN A 361 1.16 -2.38 12.34
C ASN A 361 1.46 -1.62 11.05
N LEU A 362 2.05 -0.43 11.14
CA LEU A 362 2.55 0.32 9.99
C LEU A 362 3.67 -0.45 9.27
N THR A 363 4.59 -1.08 10.01
CA THR A 363 5.64 -1.93 9.43
C THR A 363 5.04 -3.15 8.72
N ALA A 364 4.10 -3.82 9.37
CA ALA A 364 3.39 -4.96 8.78
C ALA A 364 2.67 -4.57 7.49
N PHE A 365 1.95 -3.45 7.51
CA PHE A 365 1.31 -2.90 6.33
C PHE A 365 2.30 -2.68 5.17
N GLN A 366 3.44 -2.03 5.43
CA GLN A 366 4.46 -1.76 4.43
C GLN A 366 5.02 -3.05 3.82
N TYR A 367 5.23 -4.08 4.65
CA TYR A 367 5.64 -5.40 4.20
C TYR A 367 4.63 -6.01 3.22
N PHE A 368 3.35 -6.05 3.58
CA PHE A 368 2.32 -6.69 2.75
C PHE A 368 2.07 -5.97 1.42
N ILE A 369 2.06 -4.62 1.40
CA ILE A 369 1.94 -3.88 0.14
C ILE A 369 3.16 -4.07 -0.75
N THR A 370 4.37 -4.10 -0.17
CA THR A 370 5.58 -4.35 -0.96
C THR A 370 5.50 -5.72 -1.64
N ASN A 371 5.11 -6.77 -0.89
CA ASN A 371 4.95 -8.11 -1.43
C ASN A 371 3.85 -8.19 -2.50
N LEU A 372 2.73 -7.49 -2.30
CA LEU A 372 1.66 -7.41 -3.31
C LEU A 372 2.16 -6.77 -4.60
N VAL A 373 2.94 -5.69 -4.50
CA VAL A 373 3.52 -5.01 -5.66
C VAL A 373 4.50 -5.90 -6.41
N ASP A 374 5.32 -6.65 -5.69
CA ASP A 374 6.29 -7.56 -6.29
C ASP A 374 5.57 -8.79 -6.93
N GLU A 375 4.56 -9.38 -6.28
CA GLU A 375 3.70 -10.41 -6.87
C GLU A 375 2.98 -9.91 -8.16
N ALA A 376 2.52 -8.65 -8.15
CA ALA A 376 1.90 -8.05 -9.31
C ALA A 376 2.88 -7.94 -10.49
N LYS A 377 4.16 -7.59 -10.22
CA LYS A 377 5.19 -7.54 -11.27
C LYS A 377 5.46 -8.92 -11.87
N ASP A 378 5.59 -9.94 -11.02
CA ASP A 378 5.85 -11.31 -11.46
C ASP A 378 4.73 -11.84 -12.37
N LYS A 379 3.49 -11.38 -12.15
CA LYS A 379 2.31 -11.70 -12.95
C LYS A 379 2.06 -10.74 -14.14
N ASN A 380 3.01 -9.85 -14.43
CA ASN A 380 2.90 -8.82 -15.46
C ASN A 380 1.63 -7.95 -15.32
N ILE A 381 1.31 -7.56 -14.07
CA ILE A 381 0.17 -6.73 -13.71
C ILE A 381 0.65 -5.31 -13.44
N ASN A 382 0.08 -4.33 -14.16
CA ASN A 382 0.29 -2.92 -13.88
C ASN A 382 -0.58 -2.50 -12.68
N LEU A 383 -0.02 -2.59 -11.47
CA LEU A 383 -0.72 -2.22 -10.24
C LEU A 383 -0.44 -0.77 -9.88
N PHE A 384 -1.47 0.03 -9.64
CA PHE A 384 -1.40 1.39 -9.13
C PHE A 384 -1.95 1.43 -7.70
N PRO A 385 -1.11 1.13 -6.69
CA PRO A 385 -1.49 1.30 -5.30
C PRO A 385 -1.42 2.79 -4.94
N ILE A 386 -2.53 3.32 -4.43
CA ILE A 386 -2.72 4.71 -4.03
C ILE A 386 -3.16 4.72 -2.56
N LEU A 387 -2.32 5.28 -1.69
CA LEU A 387 -2.56 5.42 -0.26
C LEU A 387 -3.02 6.86 0.00
N LEU A 388 -4.24 7.03 0.49
CA LEU A 388 -4.76 8.34 0.89
C LEU A 388 -4.54 8.52 2.39
N THR A 389 -3.87 9.59 2.79
CA THR A 389 -3.50 9.82 4.19
C THR A 389 -3.40 11.31 4.51
N HIS A 390 -3.60 11.66 5.78
CA HIS A 390 -3.23 12.98 6.30
C HIS A 390 -1.80 13.03 6.88
N LEU A 391 -1.15 11.87 6.99
CA LEU A 391 0.20 11.72 7.53
C LEU A 391 1.23 11.96 6.42
N ASP A 392 2.16 12.88 6.67
CA ASP A 392 3.24 13.19 5.72
C ASP A 392 4.47 12.29 5.95
N PRO A 393 4.83 11.42 4.99
CA PRO A 393 5.97 10.50 5.12
C PRO A 393 7.30 11.19 5.45
N ASN A 394 7.48 12.48 5.11
CA ASN A 394 8.70 13.22 5.43
C ASN A 394 8.90 13.46 6.94
N PHE A 395 7.85 13.31 7.75
CA PHE A 395 7.91 13.48 9.20
C PHE A 395 7.70 12.18 9.99
N PHE A 396 7.24 11.11 9.35
CA PHE A 396 7.11 9.79 9.97
C PHE A 396 8.37 8.97 9.72
N ASN A 397 9.31 9.00 10.67
CA ASN A 397 10.58 8.24 10.60
C ASN A 397 10.40 6.72 10.41
N HIS A 398 9.22 6.18 10.67
CA HIS A 398 8.88 4.76 10.53
C HIS A 398 8.38 4.38 9.13
N PHE A 399 8.36 5.32 8.18
CA PHE A 399 8.07 5.04 6.79
C PHE A 399 9.35 4.58 6.07
N CYS A 400 9.45 3.28 5.77
CA CYS A 400 10.66 2.61 5.32
C CYS A 400 10.58 2.10 3.88
N PHE A 401 9.69 2.64 3.03
CA PHE A 401 9.77 2.30 1.61
C PHE A 401 11.02 2.89 0.97
N ASN A 402 11.67 2.11 0.12
CA ASN A 402 12.77 2.59 -0.72
C ASN A 402 12.28 3.78 -1.55
N GLU A 403 12.99 4.92 -1.51
CA GLU A 403 12.66 6.16 -2.23
C GLU A 403 12.38 5.92 -3.72
N LYS A 404 13.04 4.93 -4.34
CA LYS A 404 12.81 4.58 -5.76
C LYS A 404 11.46 3.90 -6.03
N LYS A 405 10.88 3.24 -5.01
CA LYS A 405 9.59 2.55 -5.05
C LYS A 405 8.41 3.46 -4.64
N LEU A 406 8.69 4.67 -4.14
CA LEU A 406 7.68 5.59 -3.59
C LEU A 406 7.47 6.81 -4.48
N GLN A 407 6.24 7.32 -4.56
CA GLN A 407 5.90 8.63 -5.12
C GLN A 407 4.94 9.35 -4.17
N ILE A 408 5.32 10.54 -3.70
CA ILE A 408 4.49 11.36 -2.80
C ILE A 408 3.84 12.47 -3.62
N HIS A 409 2.52 12.61 -3.47
CA HIS A 409 1.67 13.55 -4.18
C HIS A 409 0.88 14.36 -3.16
N TYR A 410 1.10 15.67 -3.13
CA TYR A 410 0.35 16.57 -2.26
C TYR A 410 -0.88 17.06 -3.02
N LEU A 411 -2.08 16.71 -2.55
CA LEU A 411 -3.35 17.05 -3.25
C LEU A 411 -3.75 18.51 -3.08
N LYS A 412 -3.28 19.16 -2.01
CA LYS A 412 -3.49 20.58 -1.80
C LYS A 412 -2.36 21.35 -2.48
N GLU A 413 -2.73 22.23 -3.41
CA GLU A 413 -1.82 23.27 -3.86
C GLU A 413 -1.67 24.31 -2.75
N HIS A 414 -0.43 24.55 -2.34
CA HIS A 414 -0.11 25.59 -1.36
C HIS A 414 0.41 26.80 -2.12
N ASP A 415 -0.21 27.96 -1.90
CA ASP A 415 0.27 29.23 -2.43
C ASP A 415 1.45 29.71 -1.57
N VAL A 416 2.58 29.03 -1.73
CA VAL A 416 3.81 29.27 -0.97
C VAL A 416 4.96 29.58 -1.91
N LYS A 417 5.78 30.54 -1.50
CA LYS A 417 7.04 30.85 -2.15
C LYS A 417 8.03 29.75 -1.81
N ASN A 418 8.53 29.06 -2.83
CA ASN A 418 9.70 28.21 -2.68
C ASN A 418 10.96 29.05 -2.94
N THR A 419 11.53 29.67 -1.91
CA THR A 419 12.81 30.36 -2.08
C THR A 419 13.95 29.37 -1.92
N GLN A 420 14.45 28.84 -3.04
CA GLN A 420 15.63 27.96 -3.09
C GLN A 420 16.84 28.50 -2.29
N ASN A 421 16.91 29.83 -2.08
CA ASN A 421 17.97 30.46 -1.30
C ASN A 421 17.92 30.15 0.20
N LEU A 422 16.75 29.97 0.81
CA LEU A 422 16.65 29.56 2.22
C LEU A 422 17.03 28.09 2.40
N HIS A 423 16.66 27.22 1.46
CA HIS A 423 17.16 25.84 1.41
C HIS A 423 18.68 25.80 1.32
N LYS A 424 19.26 26.54 0.37
CA LYS A 424 20.73 26.66 0.23
C LYS A 424 21.39 27.17 1.51
N LEU A 425 20.78 28.15 2.18
CA LEU A 425 21.28 28.70 3.45
C LEU A 425 21.35 27.61 4.53
N ILE A 426 20.28 26.80 4.66
CA ILE A 426 20.23 25.69 5.61
C ILE A 426 21.27 24.62 5.25
N TYR A 427 21.45 24.27 3.98
CA TYR A 427 22.44 23.28 3.57
C TYR A 427 23.89 23.71 3.81
N GLN A 428 24.17 25.01 3.73
CA GLN A 428 25.49 25.57 3.98
C GLN A 428 25.77 25.82 5.48
N ARG A 429 24.85 25.46 6.39
CA ARG A 429 24.99 25.76 7.83
C ARG A 429 26.26 25.20 8.48
N GLU A 430 26.74 24.05 7.99
CA GLU A 430 27.95 23.40 8.51
C GLU A 430 29.22 23.90 7.82
N ASN A 431 29.12 24.86 6.89
CA ASN A 431 30.28 25.40 6.20
C ASN A 431 31.15 26.20 7.19
N PRO A 432 32.44 25.86 7.37
CA PRO A 432 33.30 26.48 8.36
C PRO A 432 33.42 28.00 8.24
N SER A 433 33.26 28.57 7.04
CA SER A 433 33.37 30.02 6.80
C SER A 433 32.25 30.84 7.44
N ILE A 434 31.05 30.27 7.59
CA ILE A 434 29.87 30.99 8.08
C ILE A 434 29.22 30.35 9.30
N LYS A 435 29.57 29.11 9.64
CA LYS A 435 28.88 28.28 10.65
C LYS A 435 28.58 29.02 11.95
N ASP A 436 29.60 29.55 12.63
CA ASP A 436 29.44 30.15 13.95
C ASP A 436 28.59 31.44 13.89
N ASN A 437 28.81 32.25 12.85
CA ASN A 437 28.02 33.46 12.62
C ASN A 437 26.57 33.13 12.28
N LEU A 438 26.35 32.11 11.45
CA LEU A 438 25.03 31.68 11.01
C LEU A 438 24.22 31.10 12.17
N ASP A 439 24.81 30.19 12.96
CA ASP A 439 24.14 29.58 14.10
C ASP A 439 23.75 30.65 15.13
N THR A 440 24.69 31.53 15.51
CA THR A 440 24.50 32.53 16.57
C THR A 440 23.54 33.66 16.17
N TYR A 441 23.76 34.32 15.03
CA TYR A 441 23.09 35.58 14.71
C TYR A 441 21.89 35.44 13.74
N PHE A 442 21.86 34.36 12.96
CA PHE A 442 20.81 34.11 11.96
C PHE A 442 19.78 33.10 12.44
N PHE A 443 20.23 31.94 12.92
CA PHE A 443 19.35 30.84 13.35
C PHE A 443 18.81 31.07 14.76
N HIS A 444 19.62 31.66 15.64
CA HIS A 444 19.25 31.97 17.02
C HIS A 444 19.02 33.47 17.24
N PHE A 445 18.42 33.80 18.39
CA PHE A 445 18.35 35.20 18.83
C PHE A 445 19.67 35.64 19.45
N HIS A 446 20.11 36.82 19.03
CA HIS A 446 21.23 37.55 19.61
C HIS A 446 20.91 39.06 19.53
N PRO A 447 21.23 39.88 20.56
CA PRO A 447 20.91 41.31 20.56
C PRO A 447 21.74 42.12 19.55
N ASP A 448 22.95 41.68 19.23
CA ASP A 448 23.79 42.30 18.19
C ASP A 448 23.28 42.00 16.78
N ASN A 449 22.90 43.05 16.06
CA ASN A 449 22.41 43.02 14.68
C ASN A 449 23.37 43.68 13.68
N THR A 450 24.61 43.97 14.11
CA THR A 450 25.63 44.66 13.30
C THR A 450 26.47 43.72 12.42
N ILE A 451 26.39 42.41 12.67
CA ILE A 451 27.13 41.38 11.93
C ILE A 451 26.84 41.44 10.43
N ASN A 452 27.93 41.40 9.65
CA ASN A 452 27.92 41.48 8.20
C ASN A 452 28.89 40.44 7.60
N ILE A 453 28.33 39.44 6.92
CA ILE A 453 29.05 38.37 6.22
C ILE A 453 28.64 38.32 4.73
N GLU A 454 28.38 39.48 4.12
CA GLU A 454 27.95 39.61 2.71
C GLU A 454 28.91 38.93 1.71
N ASN A 455 30.22 39.00 1.95
CA ASN A 455 31.22 38.41 1.07
C ASN A 455 31.19 36.87 1.11
N ASP A 456 31.04 36.28 2.30
CA ASP A 456 30.93 34.83 2.45
C ASP A 456 29.63 34.32 1.82
N PHE A 457 28.52 35.04 2.02
CA PHE A 457 27.25 34.73 1.34
C PHE A 457 27.40 34.75 -0.18
N TYR A 458 28.06 35.77 -0.73
CA TYR A 458 28.32 35.86 -2.16
C TYR A 458 29.17 34.69 -2.66
N ASN A 459 30.25 34.34 -1.96
CA ASN A 459 31.14 33.23 -2.32
C ASN A 459 30.44 31.86 -2.28
N LEU A 460 29.44 31.70 -1.41
CA LEU A 460 28.64 30.48 -1.28
C LEU A 460 27.41 30.44 -2.19
N GLY A 461 27.24 31.45 -3.06
CA GLY A 461 26.10 31.55 -3.98
C GLY A 461 24.77 31.83 -3.28
N LEU A 462 24.81 32.45 -2.10
CA LEU A 462 23.66 32.92 -1.33
C LEU A 462 23.37 34.40 -1.66
N PRO A 463 22.14 34.90 -1.41
CA PRO A 463 21.81 36.30 -1.64
C PRO A 463 22.72 37.22 -0.81
N LYS A 464 23.58 37.98 -1.48
CA LYS A 464 24.57 38.85 -0.83
C LYS A 464 23.95 39.70 0.27
N GLU A 465 22.85 40.40 -0.03
CA GLU A 465 22.18 41.29 0.93
C GLU A 465 21.73 40.62 2.23
N TRP A 466 21.48 39.30 2.21
CA TRP A 466 21.10 38.56 3.41
C TRP A 466 22.28 38.40 4.36
N GLY A 467 23.53 38.52 3.91
CA GLY A 467 24.70 38.49 4.80
C GLY A 467 24.72 39.61 5.85
N LYS A 468 23.89 40.66 5.68
CA LYS A 468 23.57 41.62 6.74
C LYS A 468 22.42 41.09 7.59
N VAL A 469 22.70 40.77 8.85
CA VAL A 469 21.74 40.23 9.82
C VAL A 469 20.42 41.02 9.86
N LYS A 470 20.50 42.36 9.93
CA LYS A 470 19.32 43.25 9.91
C LYS A 470 18.46 43.10 8.64
N LYS A 471 19.07 42.92 7.47
CA LYS A 471 18.34 42.73 6.21
C LYS A 471 17.69 41.35 6.16
N PHE A 472 18.39 40.31 6.63
CA PHE A 472 17.83 38.96 6.73
C PHE A 472 16.62 38.91 7.66
N HIS A 473 16.71 39.53 8.85
CA HIS A 473 15.58 39.60 9.79
C HIS A 473 14.38 40.32 9.19
N LYS A 474 14.60 41.45 8.51
CA LYS A 474 13.53 42.17 7.81
C LYS A 474 12.84 41.28 6.77
N LYS A 475 13.59 40.45 6.05
CA LYS A 475 13.05 39.50 5.07
C LYS A 475 12.18 38.44 5.75
N ILE A 476 12.67 37.75 6.79
CA ILE A 476 11.90 36.66 7.43
C ILE A 476 10.66 37.18 8.16
N PHE A 477 10.71 38.37 8.77
CA PHE A 477 9.55 38.95 9.45
C PHE A 477 8.47 39.41 8.49
N ARG A 478 8.85 39.98 7.34
CA ARG A 478 7.89 40.29 6.28
C ARG A 478 7.14 39.03 5.80
N GLU A 479 7.81 37.89 5.69
CA GLU A 479 7.14 36.64 5.29
C GLU A 479 6.13 36.17 6.34
N VAL A 480 6.34 36.48 7.63
CA VAL A 480 5.35 36.21 8.69
C VAL A 480 4.12 37.10 8.54
N GLU A 481 4.29 38.39 8.24
CA GLU A 481 3.17 39.29 7.95
C GLU A 481 2.36 38.77 6.76
N GLU A 482 3.04 38.40 5.67
CA GLU A 482 2.40 37.84 4.48
C GLU A 482 1.65 36.54 4.81
N TYR A 483 2.22 35.64 5.63
CA TYR A 483 1.54 34.43 6.11
C TYR A 483 0.28 34.73 6.95
N LEU A 484 0.36 35.69 7.87
CA LEU A 484 -0.77 36.06 8.73
C LEU A 484 -1.90 36.73 7.92
N ASP A 485 -1.55 37.45 6.86
CA ASP A 485 -2.45 38.12 5.90
C ASP A 485 -3.01 37.20 4.79
N ASP A 486 -2.73 35.89 4.83
CA ASP A 486 -3.13 34.93 3.78
C ASP A 486 -2.58 35.28 2.38
N LYS A 487 -1.37 35.87 2.34
CA LYS A 487 -0.60 36.14 1.11
C LYS A 487 0.44 35.04 0.88
N PRO A 488 0.95 34.88 -0.36
CA PRO A 488 2.03 33.94 -0.62
C PRO A 488 3.25 34.19 0.26
N TYR A 489 3.70 33.17 0.97
CA TYR A 489 4.76 33.26 1.97
C TYR A 489 5.79 32.13 1.82
N ASP A 490 6.98 32.30 2.38
CA ASP A 490 7.99 31.25 2.48
C ASP A 490 7.89 30.49 3.83
N PRO A 491 7.49 29.21 3.84
CA PRO A 491 7.36 28.43 5.07
C PRO A 491 8.63 28.35 5.91
N LEU A 492 9.81 28.27 5.28
CA LEU A 492 11.08 28.20 6.01
C LEU A 492 11.38 29.52 6.73
N ALA A 493 11.01 30.66 6.13
CA ALA A 493 11.15 31.96 6.76
C ALA A 493 10.36 32.04 8.09
N ILE A 494 9.16 31.44 8.13
CA ILE A 494 8.34 31.35 9.35
C ILE A 494 9.08 30.59 10.45
N CYS A 495 9.79 29.49 10.10
CA CYS A 495 10.59 28.74 11.08
C CYS A 495 11.72 29.56 11.68
N PHE A 496 12.48 30.29 10.86
CA PHE A 496 13.52 31.20 11.35
C PHE A 496 12.95 32.26 12.27
N ALA A 497 11.87 32.89 11.84
CA ALA A 497 11.26 34.01 12.53
C ALA A 497 10.68 33.56 13.88
N LEU A 498 9.96 32.43 13.93
CA LEU A 498 9.39 31.85 15.16
C LEU A 498 10.45 31.55 16.21
N ARG A 499 11.50 30.82 15.82
CA ARG A 499 12.61 30.47 16.72
C ARG A 499 13.21 31.75 17.34
N LYS A 500 13.47 32.74 16.49
CA LYS A 500 14.10 33.99 16.91
C LYS A 500 13.19 34.79 17.85
N VAL A 501 11.91 34.90 17.54
CA VAL A 501 10.96 35.65 18.38
C VAL A 501 10.76 35.00 19.74
N ILE A 502 10.63 33.68 19.78
CA ILE A 502 10.51 32.94 21.04
C ILE A 502 11.74 33.21 21.92
N GLU A 503 12.95 33.05 21.38
CA GLU A 503 14.18 33.30 22.13
C GLU A 503 14.30 34.78 22.56
N MET A 504 13.91 35.74 21.69
CA MET A 504 13.91 37.17 22.01
C MET A 504 12.99 37.49 23.18
N LYS A 505 11.75 37.00 23.16
CA LYS A 505 10.77 37.26 24.23
C LYS A 505 11.27 36.75 25.57
N VAL A 506 11.86 35.56 25.60
CA VAL A 506 12.42 34.97 26.82
C VAL A 506 13.65 35.75 27.29
N TYR A 507 14.56 36.09 26.39
CA TYR A 507 15.73 36.92 26.72
C TYR A 507 15.35 38.27 27.34
N ASN A 508 14.29 38.90 26.82
CA ASN A 508 13.81 40.18 27.32
C ASN A 508 13.17 40.11 28.72
N GLN A 509 12.75 38.92 29.16
CA GLN A 509 12.24 38.70 30.52
C GLN A 509 13.37 38.48 31.54
N ILE A 510 14.56 38.08 31.10
CA ILE A 510 15.74 37.99 31.97
C ILE A 510 16.19 39.41 32.31
N THR A 511 16.37 39.73 33.60
CA THR A 511 16.86 41.05 34.03
C THR A 511 18.36 41.06 34.31
N ASP A 512 18.90 39.96 34.82
CA ASP A 512 20.31 39.86 35.19
C ASP A 512 21.22 39.66 33.96
N ASN A 513 22.30 40.44 33.88
CA ASN A 513 23.20 40.41 32.72
C ASN A 513 24.04 39.12 32.64
N LYS A 514 24.38 38.50 33.77
CA LYS A 514 25.12 37.22 33.75
C LYS A 514 24.21 36.10 33.25
N GLN A 515 22.96 36.08 33.70
CA GLN A 515 21.94 35.14 33.21
C GLN A 515 21.63 35.36 31.73
N LYS A 516 21.60 36.61 31.25
CA LYS A 516 21.46 36.92 29.82
C LYS A 516 22.60 36.33 29.00
N ASN A 517 23.84 36.49 29.43
CA ASN A 517 24.99 35.92 28.73
C ASN A 517 24.92 34.39 28.72
N GLN A 518 24.63 33.78 29.87
CA GLN A 518 24.47 32.32 29.95
C GLN A 518 23.33 31.80 29.06
N PHE A 519 22.23 32.53 28.92
CA PHE A 519 21.15 32.20 27.97
C PHE A 519 21.63 32.25 26.52
N LEU A 520 22.42 33.25 26.14
CA LEU A 520 22.98 33.37 24.79
C LEU A 520 23.98 32.25 24.49
N ASP A 521 24.81 31.88 25.48
CA ASP A 521 25.81 30.80 25.38
C ASP A 521 25.18 29.40 25.37
N THR A 522 23.91 29.26 25.78
CA THR A 522 23.21 27.97 25.80
C THR A 522 22.82 27.55 24.38
N HIS A 523 23.32 26.40 23.94
CA HIS A 523 22.98 25.85 22.63
C HIS A 523 21.60 25.19 22.60
N LYS A 524 20.90 25.32 21.46
CA LYS A 524 19.54 24.82 21.19
C LYS A 524 18.45 25.58 21.94
N THR A 525 17.38 25.91 21.22
CA THR A 525 16.24 26.66 21.78
C THR A 525 15.58 25.95 22.96
N LYS A 526 15.42 24.62 22.91
CA LYS A 526 14.81 23.86 24.01
C LYS A 526 15.61 24.01 25.32
N GLU A 527 16.94 23.93 25.25
CA GLU A 527 17.77 24.08 26.43
C GLU A 527 17.80 25.54 26.91
N LYS A 528 17.75 26.53 26.00
CA LYS A 528 17.56 27.94 26.36
C LYS A 528 16.26 28.16 27.16
N LEU A 529 15.14 27.56 26.72
CA LEU A 529 13.86 27.63 27.42
C LEU A 529 13.93 26.93 28.79
N ASN A 530 14.55 25.74 28.86
CA ASN A 530 14.75 25.02 30.13
C ASN A 530 15.63 25.81 31.11
N TYR A 531 16.67 26.47 30.61
CA TYR A 531 17.53 27.34 31.42
C TYR A 531 16.73 28.52 31.99
N ALA A 532 15.98 29.24 31.13
CA ALA A 532 15.13 30.35 31.56
C ALA A 532 14.11 29.92 32.62
N TYR A 533 13.48 28.75 32.43
CA TYR A 533 12.59 28.16 33.43
C TYR A 533 13.31 27.88 34.77
N SER A 534 14.54 27.35 34.72
CA SER A 534 15.30 27.03 35.95
C SER A 534 15.72 28.26 36.76
N ILE A 535 15.81 29.43 36.13
CA ILE A 535 16.04 30.72 36.80
C ILE A 535 14.74 31.45 37.18
N GLY A 536 13.59 30.80 37.06
CA GLY A 536 12.30 31.30 37.55
C GLY A 536 11.47 32.10 36.53
N ILE A 537 11.79 32.04 35.24
CA ILE A 537 10.99 32.68 34.19
C ILE A 537 9.83 31.76 33.80
N ASP A 538 8.62 32.31 33.76
CA ASP A 538 7.44 31.60 33.29
C ASP A 538 7.43 31.50 31.76
N ILE A 539 7.45 30.27 31.24
CA ILE A 539 7.53 30.00 29.80
C ILE A 539 6.20 29.42 29.33
N PRO A 540 5.46 30.11 28.45
CA PRO A 540 4.23 29.56 27.88
C PRO A 540 4.49 28.24 27.14
N GLU A 541 3.65 27.24 27.36
CA GLU A 541 3.74 25.93 26.69
C GLU A 541 3.69 26.06 25.15
N THR A 542 3.02 27.10 24.64
CA THR A 542 2.98 27.43 23.21
C THR A 542 4.37 27.57 22.59
N TYR A 543 5.38 27.99 23.35
CA TYR A 543 6.77 28.13 22.86
C TYR A 543 7.39 26.76 22.59
N TYR A 544 7.13 25.78 23.45
CA TYR A 544 7.59 24.39 23.26
C TYR A 544 6.84 23.71 22.11
N LEU A 545 5.52 23.92 22.00
CA LEU A 545 4.68 23.36 20.93
C LEU A 545 5.10 23.85 19.54
N LEU A 546 5.33 25.15 19.37
CA LEU A 546 5.83 25.71 18.11
C LEU A 546 7.26 25.25 17.79
N GLY A 547 8.03 24.85 18.81
CA GLY A 547 9.30 24.15 18.67
C GLY A 547 9.25 22.93 17.76
N LEU A 548 8.13 22.22 17.72
CA LEU A 548 7.92 21.04 16.87
C LEU A 548 7.88 21.40 15.37
N ILE A 549 7.62 22.66 15.03
CA ILE A 549 7.51 23.14 13.64
C ILE A 549 8.89 23.51 13.10
N TYR A 550 9.67 24.30 13.84
CA TYR A 550 10.94 24.85 13.33
C TYR A 550 12.15 23.95 13.59
N ASN A 551 12.15 23.08 14.60
CA ASN A 551 13.35 22.33 14.97
C ASN A 551 13.81 21.34 13.89
N THR A 552 12.92 20.52 13.35
CA THR A 552 13.29 19.57 12.28
C THR A 552 13.55 20.30 10.96
N SER A 553 12.76 21.35 10.69
CA SER A 553 12.77 22.11 9.43
C SER A 553 14.04 22.93 9.20
N LEU A 554 14.79 23.27 10.26
CA LEU A 554 16.04 24.04 10.16
C LEU A 554 17.30 23.15 10.18
N HIS A 555 17.15 21.82 10.15
CA HIS A 555 18.25 20.84 10.16
C HIS A 555 18.21 19.92 8.92
N LEU A 556 17.78 20.46 7.78
CA LEU A 556 17.64 19.70 6.52
C LEU A 556 19.00 19.33 5.92
N LYS A 557 19.05 18.17 5.27
CA LYS A 557 20.19 17.71 4.46
C LYS A 557 19.99 18.08 2.99
N GLN A 558 21.10 18.25 2.27
CA GLN A 558 21.07 18.62 0.85
C GLN A 558 20.18 17.66 0.05
N GLY A 559 19.24 18.23 -0.71
CA GLY A 559 18.27 17.50 -1.53
C GLY A 559 16.90 17.27 -0.88
N GLN A 560 16.71 17.64 0.39
CA GLN A 560 15.42 17.54 1.08
C GLN A 560 14.58 18.81 0.91
N ASP A 561 13.50 18.74 0.14
CA ASP A 561 12.51 19.83 0.05
C ASP A 561 11.25 19.49 0.88
N ILE A 562 11.08 20.17 2.02
CA ILE A 562 9.92 20.03 2.92
C ILE A 562 8.93 21.19 2.79
N THR A 563 9.05 22.05 1.78
CA THR A 563 8.26 23.30 1.69
C THR A 563 6.76 23.03 1.76
N LYS A 564 6.27 22.04 1.00
CA LYS A 564 4.86 21.64 0.99
C LYS A 564 4.43 21.04 2.34
N SER A 565 5.25 20.15 2.88
CA SER A 565 5.05 19.51 4.19
C SER A 565 4.92 20.53 5.32
N LEU A 566 5.73 21.60 5.28
CA LEU A 566 5.71 22.68 6.25
C LEU A 566 4.50 23.60 6.05
N ALA A 567 4.17 23.94 4.80
CA ALA A 567 2.97 24.68 4.46
C ALA A 567 1.70 23.99 4.97
N MET A 568 1.60 22.67 4.82
CA MET A 568 0.49 21.87 5.37
C MET A 568 0.31 22.04 6.89
N LYS A 569 1.42 22.11 7.64
CA LYS A 569 1.36 22.32 9.10
C LYS A 569 0.94 23.76 9.43
N LEU A 570 1.51 24.73 8.73
CA LEU A 570 1.22 26.14 8.96
C LEU A 570 -0.23 26.50 8.59
N ASP A 571 -0.83 25.84 7.60
CA ASP A 571 -2.24 26.03 7.25
C ASP A 571 -3.23 25.60 8.36
N ASN A 572 -2.76 24.93 9.42
CA ASN A 572 -3.61 24.61 10.56
C ASN A 572 -3.97 25.91 11.32
N LEU A 573 -5.27 26.20 11.43
CA LEU A 573 -5.78 27.43 12.05
C LEU A 573 -5.30 27.63 13.50
N THR A 574 -5.18 26.55 14.28
CA THR A 574 -4.66 26.61 15.65
C THR A 574 -3.19 27.03 15.66
N ILE A 575 -2.38 26.45 14.77
CA ILE A 575 -0.97 26.85 14.61
C ILE A 575 -0.89 28.31 14.17
N LYS A 576 -1.68 28.73 13.17
CA LYS A 576 -1.71 30.12 12.71
C LYS A 576 -2.06 31.09 13.84
N ASN A 577 -3.02 30.74 14.69
CA ASN A 577 -3.37 31.55 15.87
C ASN A 577 -2.25 31.60 16.91
N MET A 578 -1.57 30.47 17.19
CA MET A 578 -0.40 30.46 18.07
C MET A 578 0.72 31.37 17.53
N VAL A 579 0.98 31.33 16.21
CA VAL A 579 1.93 32.25 15.57
C VAL A 579 1.45 33.70 15.74
N LYS A 580 0.19 34.00 15.47
CA LYS A 580 -0.39 35.34 15.61
C LYS A 580 -0.24 35.89 17.03
N GLU A 581 -0.53 35.10 18.06
CA GLU A 581 -0.38 35.48 19.47
C GLU A 581 1.07 35.85 19.80
N ILE A 582 2.04 35.06 19.32
CA ILE A 582 3.46 35.35 19.51
C ILE A 582 3.85 36.67 18.82
N TYR A 583 3.31 36.96 17.65
CA TYR A 583 3.67 38.16 16.89
C TYR A 583 2.90 39.42 17.28
N SER A 584 1.72 39.28 17.89
CA SER A 584 0.85 40.40 18.29
C SER A 584 1.44 41.37 19.33
N TYR A 585 2.65 41.09 19.84
CA TYR A 585 3.38 41.93 20.80
C TYR A 585 4.70 42.49 20.25
N ILE A 586 4.87 42.48 18.92
CA ILE A 586 6.09 42.93 18.21
C ILE A 586 5.79 44.06 17.20
N LEU A 587 4.55 44.12 16.72
CA LEU A 587 3.95 45.30 16.07
C LEU A 587 3.35 46.21 17.13
#